data_AF-M2P4U3-F1
#
_entry.id   AF-M2P4U3-F1
#
_cell.length_a   1.000
_cell.length_b   1.000
_cell.length_c   1.000
_cell.angle_alpha   90.00
_cell.angle_beta   90.00
_cell.angle_gamma   90.00
#
_symmetry.space_group_name_H-M   'P 1'
#
loop_
_entity.id
_entity.type
_entity.pdbx_description
1 polymer ?
#
loop_
_entity_poly.entity_id
_entity_poly.type
_entity_poly.pdbx_seq_one_letter_code
_entity_poly.pdbx_strand_id
1 'polypeptide(L)'
;MIGDRWGVRDDEVAHPYLCDDFVTSPTLRAWRGVSIEAPVEAVWPWVTQVRLAPYSYDWIDNLGRRSPREPVDLPEPRVGDKFTAVGGRQLGRIVSVTPGEQLTGVIMGAFMS
;
A
#
# COMPACT_ATOMS: atom_id res chain seq x y z
N MET A 1 -1.68 15.13 -15.34
CA MET A 1 -2.39 16.05 -14.43
C MET A 1 -1.37 16.68 -13.49
N ILE A 2 -1.57 17.87 -12.91
CA ILE A 2 -0.59 18.36 -11.92
C ILE A 2 -0.67 17.47 -10.67
N GLY A 3 0.45 16.86 -10.28
CA GLY A 3 0.55 16.06 -9.05
C GLY A 3 0.18 14.59 -9.18
N ASP A 4 -0.04 14.05 -10.38
CA ASP A 4 -0.24 12.61 -10.55
C ASP A 4 1.04 11.79 -10.33
N ARG A 5 2.23 12.38 -10.49
CA ARG A 5 3.52 11.71 -10.28
C ARG A 5 4.36 12.40 -9.21
N TRP A 6 4.98 11.61 -8.33
CA TRP A 6 5.95 12.08 -7.34
C TRP A 6 6.95 10.97 -7.03
N GLY A 7 8.25 11.28 -7.06
CA GLY A 7 9.30 10.32 -6.73
C GLY A 7 9.43 9.11 -7.67
N VAL A 8 8.92 9.22 -8.91
CA VAL A 8 8.98 8.15 -9.93
C VAL A 8 9.59 8.65 -11.23
N ARG A 9 10.18 7.74 -11.99
CA ARG A 9 10.70 7.94 -13.35
C ARG A 9 9.70 7.50 -14.41
N ASP A 10 9.88 7.95 -15.65
CA ASP A 10 8.98 7.61 -16.75
C ASP A 10 8.98 6.11 -17.10
N ASP A 11 10.12 5.44 -16.97
CA ASP A 11 10.26 4.00 -17.20
C ASP A 11 9.58 3.17 -16.10
N GLU A 12 9.60 3.64 -14.84
CA GLU A 12 8.82 3.03 -13.76
C GLU A 12 7.32 3.18 -14.03
N VAL A 13 6.86 4.37 -14.44
CA VAL A 13 5.45 4.62 -14.77
C VAL A 13 4.98 3.82 -15.99
N ALA A 14 5.86 3.55 -16.94
CA ALA A 14 5.57 2.75 -18.13
C ALA A 14 5.67 1.23 -17.88
N HIS A 15 6.17 0.81 -16.72
CA HIS A 15 6.30 -0.60 -16.38
C HIS A 15 4.91 -1.21 -16.15
N PRO A 16 4.66 -2.44 -16.63
CA PRO A 16 3.42 -3.15 -16.32
C PRO A 16 3.45 -3.64 -14.87
N TYR A 17 2.42 -3.30 -14.10
CA TYR A 17 2.25 -3.81 -12.73
C TYR A 17 1.03 -4.72 -12.63
N LEU A 18 1.07 -5.70 -11.73
CA LEU A 18 -0.06 -6.62 -11.50
C LEU A 18 -1.34 -5.89 -11.07
N CYS A 19 -1.23 -4.67 -10.53
CA CYS A 19 -2.39 -3.85 -10.18
C CYS A 19 -3.11 -3.26 -11.41
N ASP A 20 -2.45 -3.16 -12.57
CA ASP A 20 -3.03 -2.62 -13.81
C ASP A 20 -4.20 -3.49 -14.32
N ASP A 21 -4.18 -4.79 -14.04
CA ASP A 21 -5.23 -5.74 -14.44
C ASP A 21 -6.56 -5.48 -13.71
N PHE A 22 -6.54 -4.81 -12.55
CA PHE A 22 -7.74 -4.51 -11.78
C PHE A 22 -8.42 -3.21 -12.20
N VAL A 23 -7.67 -2.26 -12.80
CA VAL A 23 -8.20 -0.94 -13.20
C VAL A 23 -7.75 -0.61 -14.61
N THR A 24 -8.44 -1.19 -15.59
CA THR A 24 -8.13 -1.05 -17.01
C THR A 24 -8.44 0.34 -17.58
N SER A 25 -9.32 1.12 -16.94
CA SER A 25 -9.65 2.49 -17.32
C SER A 25 -9.84 3.37 -16.08
N PRO A 26 -8.75 3.86 -15.46
CA PRO A 26 -8.84 4.65 -14.24
C PRO A 26 -9.31 6.08 -14.52
N THR A 27 -10.26 6.56 -13.71
CA THR A 27 -10.61 8.00 -13.67
C THR A 27 -9.42 8.86 -13.24
N LEU A 28 -8.59 8.32 -12.34
CA LEU A 28 -7.35 8.93 -11.87
C LEU A 28 -6.31 7.82 -11.65
N ARG A 29 -5.09 8.04 -12.15
CA ARG A 29 -3.91 7.26 -11.81
C ARG A 29 -2.89 8.18 -11.15
N ALA A 30 -2.43 7.81 -9.97
CA ALA A 30 -1.40 8.54 -9.24
C ALA A 30 -0.25 7.59 -8.87
N TRP A 31 0.98 8.08 -9.01
CA TRP A 31 2.23 7.37 -8.79
C TRP A 31 3.02 8.03 -7.68
N ARG A 32 3.43 7.23 -6.70
CA ARG A 32 4.23 7.64 -5.54
C ARG A 32 5.36 6.63 -5.34
N GLY A 33 6.59 7.06 -5.60
CA GLY A 33 7.78 6.23 -5.49
C GLY A 33 8.69 6.72 -4.38
N VAL A 34 9.28 5.77 -3.65
CA VAL A 34 10.36 6.01 -2.69
C VAL A 34 11.39 4.89 -2.86
N SER A 35 12.63 5.26 -3.15
CA SER A 35 13.73 4.29 -3.15
C SER A 35 14.18 4.00 -1.73
N ILE A 36 14.33 2.71 -1.40
CA ILE A 36 14.78 2.25 -0.09
C ILE A 36 16.07 1.47 -0.30
N GLU A 37 17.17 1.94 0.28
CA GLU A 37 18.47 1.26 0.27
C GLU A 37 18.53 0.14 1.31
N ALA A 38 17.67 -0.87 1.14
CA ALA A 38 17.57 -2.02 2.04
C ALA A 38 17.17 -3.27 1.26
N PRO A 39 17.53 -4.47 1.76
CA PRO A 39 17.12 -5.71 1.15
C PRO A 39 15.62 -5.95 1.39
N VAL A 40 14.98 -6.68 0.48
CA VAL A 40 13.51 -6.81 0.42
C VAL A 40 12.92 -7.45 1.69
N GLU A 41 13.67 -8.34 2.32
CA GLU A 41 13.31 -9.05 3.54
C GLU A 41 13.22 -8.11 4.74
N ALA A 42 13.92 -6.97 4.69
CA ALA A 42 13.83 -5.92 5.71
C ALA A 42 12.66 -4.96 5.45
N VAL A 43 12.24 -4.79 4.18
CA VAL A 43 11.18 -3.86 3.79
C VAL A 43 9.81 -4.52 3.83
N TRP A 44 9.70 -5.77 3.37
CA TRP A 44 8.44 -6.50 3.25
C TRP A 44 7.61 -6.51 4.54
N PRO A 45 8.18 -6.76 5.74
CA PRO A 45 7.40 -6.70 6.98
C PRO A 45 6.67 -5.37 7.18
N TRP A 46 7.30 -4.24 6.82
CA TRP A 46 6.66 -2.92 6.89
C TRP A 46 5.51 -2.75 5.89
N VAL A 47 5.68 -3.26 4.67
CA VAL A 47 4.62 -3.22 3.65
C VAL A 47 3.40 -4.01 4.13
N THR A 48 3.59 -5.23 4.64
CA THR A 48 2.47 -6.04 5.15
C THR A 48 1.82 -5.44 6.39
N GLN A 49 2.56 -4.61 7.14
CA GLN A 49 2.10 -3.97 8.36
C GLN A 49 1.09 -2.85 8.12
N VAL A 50 0.93 -2.37 6.87
CA VAL A 50 -0.14 -1.42 6.51
C VAL A 50 -1.54 -1.91 6.93
N ARG A 51 -1.72 -3.22 7.14
CA ARG A 51 -2.92 -3.84 7.71
C ARG A 51 -3.24 -3.40 9.13
N LEU A 52 -2.25 -2.96 9.91
CA LEU A 52 -2.42 -2.59 11.32
C LEU A 52 -2.82 -1.13 11.52
N ALA A 53 -2.42 -0.23 10.62
CA ALA A 53 -2.57 1.21 10.76
C ALA A 53 -2.43 1.91 9.41
N PRO A 54 -2.85 3.18 9.25
CA PRO A 54 -2.80 3.85 7.96
C PRO A 54 -1.38 4.29 7.56
N TYR A 55 -0.44 4.34 8.51
CA TYR A 55 0.92 4.88 8.32
C TYR A 55 0.92 6.29 7.69
N SER A 56 -0.08 7.07 8.08
CA SER A 56 -0.34 8.43 7.61
C SER A 56 -0.31 9.38 8.82
N TYR A 57 -1.07 10.46 8.79
CA TYR A 57 -1.25 11.40 9.88
C TYR A 57 -2.05 10.76 11.02
N ASP A 58 -1.36 10.07 11.93
CA ASP A 58 -1.96 9.35 13.07
C ASP A 58 -2.98 10.20 13.87
N TRP A 59 -2.71 11.49 14.04
CA TRP A 59 -3.62 12.43 14.73
C TRP A 59 -4.99 12.59 14.07
N ILE A 60 -5.08 12.33 12.76
CA ILE A 60 -6.28 12.47 11.96
C ILE A 60 -6.83 11.08 11.62
N ASP A 61 -6.03 10.28 10.94
CA ASP A 61 -6.46 9.02 10.31
C ASP A 61 -6.52 7.86 11.30
N ASN A 62 -5.78 7.95 12.41
CA ASN A 62 -5.70 6.91 13.43
C ASN A 62 -6.23 7.35 14.80
N LEU A 63 -7.01 8.44 14.86
CA LEU A 63 -7.62 8.99 16.08
C LEU A 63 -6.60 9.25 17.20
N GLY A 64 -5.41 9.72 16.84
CA GLY A 64 -4.31 9.97 17.78
C GLY A 64 -3.57 8.73 18.23
N ARG A 65 -3.97 7.52 17.80
CA ARG A 65 -3.18 6.31 18.05
C ARG A 65 -1.97 6.29 17.16
N ARG A 66 -0.81 6.06 17.74
CA ARG A 66 0.44 5.98 16.98
C ARG A 66 0.50 4.68 16.19
N SER A 67 0.81 4.76 14.91
CA SER A 67 1.11 3.58 14.09
C SER A 67 2.35 2.87 14.65
N PRO A 68 2.41 1.52 14.65
CA PRO A 68 3.57 0.76 15.14
C PRO A 68 4.88 1.26 14.52
N ARG A 69 5.87 1.53 15.37
CA ARG A 69 7.16 2.15 14.99
C ARG A 69 8.31 1.14 14.86
N GLU A 70 7.99 -0.13 15.05
CA GLU A 70 8.88 -1.28 14.91
C GLU A 70 8.15 -2.33 14.06
N PRO A 71 8.87 -3.22 13.37
CA PRO A 71 8.25 -4.35 12.68
C PRO A 71 7.54 -5.25 13.69
N VAL A 72 6.28 -5.53 13.45
CA VAL A 72 5.47 -6.50 14.18
C VAL A 72 5.51 -7.81 13.39
N ASP A 73 5.75 -8.92 14.09
CA ASP A 73 5.66 -10.25 13.50
C ASP A 73 4.20 -10.53 13.12
N LEU A 74 3.93 -10.56 11.81
CA LEU A 74 2.60 -10.76 11.25
C LEU A 74 2.62 -11.96 10.31
N PRO A 75 1.54 -12.75 10.26
CA PRO A 75 1.41 -13.78 9.24
C PRO A 75 1.39 -13.13 7.85
N GLU A 76 1.98 -13.84 6.88
CA GLU A 76 1.98 -13.40 5.47
C GLU A 76 0.56 -13.05 5.00
N PRO A 77 0.38 -11.88 4.34
CA PRO A 77 -0.92 -11.46 3.85
C PRO A 77 -1.45 -12.40 2.78
N ARG A 78 -2.77 -12.56 2.76
CA ARG A 78 -3.48 -13.37 1.78
C ARG A 78 -4.53 -12.55 1.05
N VAL A 79 -4.83 -12.94 -0.18
CA VAL A 79 -6.00 -12.40 -0.90
C VAL A 79 -7.25 -12.60 -0.04
N GLY A 80 -8.02 -11.54 0.15
CA GLY A 80 -9.20 -11.51 1.02
C GLY A 80 -8.97 -10.90 2.41
N ASP A 81 -7.72 -10.80 2.86
CA ASP A 81 -7.38 -10.11 4.11
C ASP A 81 -7.75 -8.63 4.05
N LYS A 82 -7.87 -8.00 5.23
CA LYS A 82 -8.05 -6.55 5.33
C LYS A 82 -6.80 -5.84 4.85
N PHE A 83 -6.98 -4.73 4.14
CA PHE A 83 -5.87 -3.98 3.55
C PHE A 83 -5.21 -3.04 4.56
N THR A 84 -6.01 -2.29 5.33
CA THR A 84 -5.48 -1.32 6.30
C THR A 84 -6.42 -1.11 7.49
N ALA A 85 -6.01 -0.29 8.45
CA ALA A 85 -6.84 0.17 9.55
C ALA A 85 -6.89 1.70 9.57
N VAL A 86 -8.08 2.28 9.63
CA VAL A 86 -8.30 3.73 9.74
C VAL A 86 -9.40 3.96 10.78
N GLY A 87 -9.26 4.97 11.62
CA GLY A 87 -10.27 5.28 12.62
C GLY A 87 -10.48 4.15 13.65
N GLY A 88 -9.49 3.28 13.85
CA GLY A 88 -9.62 2.06 14.64
C GLY A 88 -10.47 0.95 14.01
N ARG A 89 -10.80 1.04 12.71
CA ARG A 89 -11.57 0.02 11.97
C ARG A 89 -10.72 -0.55 10.83
N GLN A 90 -10.81 -1.85 10.63
CA GLN A 90 -10.20 -2.51 9.49
C GLN A 90 -10.97 -2.20 8.21
N LEU A 91 -10.27 -1.71 7.19
CA LEU A 91 -10.83 -1.25 5.92
C LEU A 91 -10.14 -1.90 4.73
N GLY A 92 -10.86 -1.88 3.61
CA GLY A 92 -10.40 -2.42 2.35
C GLY A 92 -10.21 -3.93 2.35
N ARG A 93 -9.62 -4.41 1.25
CA ARG A 93 -9.32 -5.83 1.02
C ARG A 93 -8.07 -5.97 0.17
N ILE A 94 -7.21 -6.93 0.49
CA ILE A 94 -6.10 -7.34 -0.38
C ILE A 94 -6.67 -8.18 -1.52
N VAL A 95 -6.36 -7.79 -2.75
CA VAL A 95 -6.88 -8.40 -3.98
C VAL A 95 -5.81 -9.14 -4.78
N SER A 96 -4.54 -8.79 -4.60
CA SER A 96 -3.38 -9.48 -5.17
C SER A 96 -2.20 -9.36 -4.22
N VAL A 97 -1.41 -10.43 -4.10
CA VAL A 97 -0.19 -10.42 -3.29
C VAL A 97 0.80 -11.43 -3.84
N THR A 98 2.05 -10.98 -3.95
CA THR A 98 3.22 -11.83 -4.18
C THR A 98 4.23 -11.49 -3.10
N PRO A 99 4.51 -12.39 -2.13
CA PRO A 99 5.38 -12.09 -1.01
C PRO A 99 6.75 -11.58 -1.44
N GLY A 100 7.17 -10.45 -0.87
CA GLY A 100 8.42 -9.77 -1.21
C GLY A 100 8.39 -8.98 -2.52
N GLU A 101 7.29 -8.98 -3.28
CA GLU A 101 7.27 -8.32 -4.59
C GLU A 101 6.18 -7.26 -4.69
N GLN A 102 4.93 -7.59 -4.35
CA GLN A 102 3.81 -6.64 -4.43
C GLN A 102 2.65 -7.00 -3.51
N LEU A 103 1.88 -5.97 -3.14
CA LEU A 103 0.64 -6.10 -2.39
C LEU A 103 -0.35 -5.08 -2.94
N THR A 104 -1.39 -5.55 -3.61
CA THR A 104 -2.48 -4.71 -4.12
C THR A 104 -3.70 -4.81 -3.22
N GLY A 105 -4.20 -3.68 -2.76
CA GLY A 105 -5.45 -3.55 -2.01
C GLY A 105 -6.49 -2.70 -2.71
N VAL A 106 -7.75 -2.90 -2.33
CA VAL A 106 -8.87 -2.04 -2.70
C VAL A 106 -9.48 -1.40 -1.46
N ILE A 107 -9.68 -0.10 -1.47
CA ILE A 107 -10.32 0.66 -0.41
C ILE A 107 -11.23 1.74 -1.00
N MET A 108 -12.50 1.75 -0.62
CA MET A 108 -13.50 2.73 -1.11
C MET A 108 -13.56 2.84 -2.65
N GLY A 109 -13.34 1.73 -3.37
CA GLY A 109 -13.33 1.69 -4.84
C GLY A 109 -12.02 2.14 -5.49
N ALA A 110 -11.05 2.63 -4.72
CA ALA A 110 -9.70 2.89 -5.19
C ALA A 110 -8.82 1.64 -5.03
N PHE A 111 -7.98 1.37 -6.02
CA PHE A 111 -6.94 0.34 -5.94
C PHE A 111 -5.61 1.00 -5.63
N MET A 112 -4.86 0.37 -4.71
CA MET A 112 -3.56 0.84 -4.23
C MET A 112 -2.60 -0.34 -4.27
N SER A 113 -1.38 -0.11 -4.74
CA SER A 113 -0.32 -1.10 -4.84
C SER A 113 1.00 -0.53 -4.37
#